data_AF-A0A917APK4-F1
#
_entry.id   AF-A0A917APK4-F1
#
_cell.length_a   1.000
_cell.length_b   1.000
_cell.length_c   1.000
_cell.angle_alpha   90.00
_cell.angle_beta   90.00
_cell.angle_gamma   90.00
#
_symmetry.space_group_name_H-M   'P 1'
#
loop_
_entity.id
_entity.type
_entity.pdbx_description
1 polymer ?
#
loop_
_entity_poly.entity_id
_entity_poly.type
_entity_poly.pdbx_seq_one_letter_code
_entity_poly.pdbx_strand_id
1 'polypeptide(L)'
;MRSGTRATAATLGIMAVLGLNACALTEGDEEEVEQASTVEPDAETAAQEDSADEDAPAAGTGEDTTPDPDEAIQTVTYDMTGPTEGEMTMALHGLEVSDEGMLVTVTFAPEYEQDGDPAHFVRDMHDPEYENITEYLLPVVSDRANLKAYHVPREQQMNYGGGWFPSAAQAWASSVNVNVHSGDTLTMWAYVPTPEDDIDTVDVAVTPGAPEFRDVEIEWDDHSPADHGGEDEAAEDDDE
;
A
#
# COMPACT_ATOMS: atom_id res chain seq x y z
N MET A 1 26.89 43.21 19.14
CA MET A 1 26.50 44.21 18.11
C MET A 1 27.36 44.06 16.88
N ARG A 2 26.84 43.41 15.84
CA ARG A 2 27.08 43.71 14.41
C ARG A 2 26.12 42.84 13.60
N SER A 3 25.02 43.48 13.23
CA SER A 3 23.95 42.97 12.39
C SER A 3 24.47 42.78 10.96
N GLY A 4 24.14 41.67 10.31
CA GLY A 4 24.49 41.39 8.93
C GLY A 4 23.29 40.90 8.15
N THR A 5 22.39 41.83 7.81
CA THR A 5 21.24 41.60 6.93
C THR A 5 21.74 41.44 5.49
N ARG A 6 21.40 40.35 4.81
CA ARG A 6 21.58 40.24 3.35
C ARG A 6 20.27 39.85 2.68
N ALA A 7 20.09 40.51 1.54
CA ALA A 7 18.85 40.80 0.86
C ALA A 7 18.30 39.62 0.07
N THR A 8 16.97 39.59 0.04
CA THR A 8 16.07 38.89 -0.86
C THR A 8 16.33 39.25 -2.32
N ALA A 9 16.28 38.26 -3.21
CA ALA A 9 16.00 38.45 -4.63
C ALA A 9 14.95 37.41 -5.04
N ALA A 10 13.70 37.87 -5.15
CA ALA A 10 12.60 37.10 -5.70
C ALA A 10 12.70 37.14 -7.24
N THR A 11 12.77 35.97 -7.87
CA THR A 11 12.70 35.85 -9.32
C THR A 11 11.29 35.41 -9.70
N LEU A 12 10.52 36.34 -10.25
CA LEU A 12 9.21 36.12 -10.85
C LEU A 12 9.39 35.40 -12.20
N GLY A 13 8.99 34.12 -12.28
CA GLY A 13 8.96 33.34 -13.52
C GLY A 13 7.58 33.42 -14.16
N ILE A 14 7.54 33.91 -15.39
CA ILE A 14 6.35 34.24 -16.20
C ILE A 14 5.70 32.97 -16.80
N MET A 15 4.36 32.97 -16.79
CA MET A 15 3.42 32.11 -17.53
C MET A 15 3.87 31.66 -18.93
N ALA A 16 3.64 30.39 -19.23
CA ALA A 16 3.36 29.91 -20.58
C ALA A 16 2.11 29.03 -20.57
N VAL A 17 0.99 29.60 -21.03
CA VAL A 17 -0.27 28.91 -21.38
C VAL A 17 -0.20 28.58 -22.86
N LEU A 18 -0.21 27.31 -23.26
CA LEU A 18 -0.57 26.90 -24.63
C LEU A 18 -1.07 25.44 -24.67
N GLY A 19 -2.25 25.25 -25.28
CA GLY A 19 -2.48 24.08 -26.14
C GLY A 19 -3.53 23.05 -25.73
N LEU A 20 -4.80 23.45 -25.59
CA LEU A 20 -5.94 22.53 -25.68
C LEU A 20 -5.97 21.89 -27.09
N ASN A 21 -5.69 20.59 -27.18
CA ASN A 21 -6.10 19.77 -28.32
C ASN A 21 -7.37 19.00 -27.94
N ALA A 22 -8.51 19.59 -28.28
CA ALA A 22 -9.79 18.91 -28.33
C ALA A 22 -9.92 18.22 -29.70
N CYS A 23 -9.76 16.91 -29.72
CA CYS A 23 -10.17 16.01 -30.79
C CYS A 23 -10.84 14.83 -30.08
N ALA A 24 -11.96 14.28 -30.51
CA ALA A 24 -12.95 14.63 -31.50
C ALA A 24 -14.19 13.79 -31.12
N LEU A 25 -15.38 14.32 -31.39
CA LEU A 25 -16.64 13.59 -31.36
C LEU A 25 -16.53 12.23 -32.07
N THR A 26 -16.95 11.16 -31.42
CA THR A 26 -17.49 9.96 -32.10
C THR A 26 -18.83 9.66 -31.45
N GLU A 27 -19.87 10.18 -32.10
CA GLU A 27 -21.24 9.67 -32.01
C GLU A 27 -21.24 8.26 -32.59
N GLY A 28 -21.74 7.27 -31.85
CA GLY A 28 -21.76 5.89 -32.31
C GLY A 28 -22.54 4.96 -31.39
N ASP A 29 -23.80 4.79 -31.76
CA ASP A 29 -24.65 3.61 -31.58
C ASP A 29 -25.16 3.23 -30.19
N GLU A 30 -26.45 3.52 -30.05
CA GLU A 30 -27.40 2.95 -29.12
C GLU A 30 -27.68 1.49 -29.54
N GLU A 31 -27.14 0.50 -28.82
CA GLU A 31 -27.70 -0.86 -28.83
C GLU A 31 -28.24 -1.22 -27.45
N GLU A 32 -29.53 -0.96 -27.32
CA GLU A 32 -30.45 -1.47 -26.32
C GLU A 32 -30.51 -3.01 -26.43
N VAL A 33 -29.93 -3.73 -25.47
CA VAL A 33 -30.20 -5.16 -25.28
C VAL A 33 -30.77 -5.39 -23.90
N GLU A 34 -32.10 -5.35 -23.85
CA GLU A 34 -32.89 -5.98 -22.80
C GLU A 34 -32.59 -7.50 -22.79
N GLN A 35 -31.95 -7.99 -21.73
CA GLN A 35 -32.05 -9.40 -21.37
C GLN A 35 -32.52 -9.54 -19.94
N ALA A 36 -33.84 -9.67 -19.82
CA ALA A 36 -34.50 -10.29 -18.70
C ALA A 36 -34.10 -11.77 -18.60
N SER A 37 -33.71 -12.23 -17.42
CA SER A 37 -33.74 -13.64 -17.07
C SER A 37 -34.08 -13.79 -15.57
N THR A 38 -35.37 -13.85 -15.34
CA THR A 38 -36.10 -14.87 -14.58
C THR A 38 -35.30 -15.76 -13.60
N VAL A 39 -35.53 -15.46 -12.32
CA VAL A 39 -35.73 -16.31 -11.12
C VAL A 39 -35.85 -17.84 -11.35
N GLU A 40 -35.08 -18.63 -10.59
CA GLU A 40 -35.53 -19.80 -9.81
C GLU A 40 -34.64 -20.01 -8.57
N PRO A 41 -35.18 -19.98 -7.33
CA PRO A 41 -34.54 -20.53 -6.14
C PRO A 41 -35.14 -21.91 -5.84
N ASP A 42 -34.32 -22.96 -5.81
CA ASP A 42 -34.78 -24.31 -5.47
C ASP A 42 -33.86 -25.00 -4.45
N ALA A 43 -34.55 -25.69 -3.53
CA ALA A 43 -34.11 -26.77 -2.66
C ALA A 43 -33.25 -26.47 -1.41
N GLU A 44 -33.97 -26.19 -0.32
CA GLU A 44 -34.03 -27.07 0.86
C GLU A 44 -33.17 -28.34 0.80
N THR A 45 -32.23 -28.51 1.73
CA THR A 45 -31.87 -29.84 2.25
C THR A 45 -31.46 -29.77 3.73
N ALA A 46 -32.39 -30.28 4.53
CA ALA A 46 -32.25 -31.14 5.71
C ALA A 46 -31.15 -30.87 6.76
N ALA A 47 -31.67 -30.64 7.96
CA ALA A 47 -31.04 -30.83 9.26
C ALA A 47 -30.27 -32.16 9.39
N GLN A 48 -29.14 -32.10 10.09
CA GLN A 48 -28.57 -33.24 10.79
C GLN A 48 -28.24 -32.82 12.21
N GLU A 49 -28.97 -33.44 13.15
CA GLU A 49 -28.80 -33.35 14.59
C GLU A 49 -27.61 -34.22 15.05
N ASP A 50 -27.14 -33.89 16.26
CA ASP A 50 -26.37 -34.73 17.19
C ASP A 50 -24.92 -35.08 16.85
N SER A 51 -24.01 -34.33 17.50
CA SER A 51 -22.85 -34.93 18.16
C SER A 51 -22.58 -34.19 19.46
N ALA A 52 -22.85 -34.90 20.56
CA ALA A 52 -22.49 -34.54 21.91
C ALA A 52 -21.02 -34.87 22.18
N ASP A 53 -20.44 -34.06 23.07
CA ASP A 53 -19.23 -34.29 23.87
C ASP A 53 -17.93 -34.61 23.13
N GLU A 54 -17.02 -33.64 23.12
CA GLU A 54 -15.60 -33.90 23.44
C GLU A 54 -14.95 -32.59 23.92
N ASP A 55 -14.36 -32.66 25.12
CA ASP A 55 -13.45 -31.69 25.75
C ASP A 55 -12.73 -30.78 24.75
N ALA A 56 -13.28 -29.58 24.51
CA ALA A 56 -12.55 -28.54 23.84
C ALA A 56 -11.43 -28.08 24.79
N PRO A 57 -10.14 -28.22 24.42
CA PRO A 57 -9.06 -27.65 25.22
C PRO A 57 -9.36 -26.16 25.35
N ALA A 58 -9.29 -25.65 26.58
CA ALA A 58 -9.43 -24.23 26.85
C ALA A 58 -8.58 -23.47 25.83
N ALA A 59 -9.24 -22.66 24.99
CA ALA A 59 -8.59 -21.81 24.02
C ALA A 59 -7.51 -21.04 24.78
N GLY A 60 -6.24 -21.38 24.52
CA GLY A 60 -5.13 -20.65 25.07
C GLY A 60 -5.38 -19.19 24.75
N THR A 61 -5.21 -18.32 25.74
CA THR A 61 -5.11 -16.88 25.49
C THR A 61 -3.97 -16.72 24.49
N GLY A 62 -4.31 -16.61 23.20
CA GLY A 62 -3.34 -16.33 22.15
C GLY A 62 -2.61 -15.06 22.55
N GLU A 63 -1.30 -15.11 22.54
CA GLU A 63 -0.49 -13.91 22.68
C GLU A 63 -0.85 -12.98 21.52
N ASP A 64 -1.10 -11.71 21.82
CA ASP A 64 -1.33 -10.71 20.78
C ASP A 64 0.01 -10.49 20.07
N THR A 65 0.09 -10.94 18.82
CA THR A 65 1.29 -10.80 17.98
C THR A 65 1.23 -9.55 17.10
N THR A 66 0.30 -8.64 17.38
CA THR A 66 0.20 -7.35 16.67
C THR A 66 1.45 -6.52 17.00
N PRO A 67 2.26 -6.12 16.01
CA PRO A 67 3.41 -5.27 16.25
C PRO A 67 3.01 -3.98 16.98
N ASP A 68 3.72 -3.65 18.06
CA ASP A 68 3.47 -2.45 18.85
C ASP A 68 4.04 -1.23 18.08
N PRO A 69 3.26 -0.17 17.81
CA PRO A 69 3.76 1.04 17.15
C PRO A 69 5.03 1.63 17.79
N ASP A 70 5.27 1.42 19.09
CA ASP A 70 6.48 1.87 19.79
C ASP A 70 7.75 1.09 19.37
N GLU A 71 7.60 -0.07 18.76
CA GLU A 71 8.70 -0.91 18.22
C GLU A 71 9.05 -0.57 16.76
N ALA A 72 8.31 0.36 16.14
CA ALA A 72 8.53 0.76 14.75
C ALA A 72 9.88 1.45 14.53
N ILE A 73 10.54 1.14 13.41
CA ILE A 73 11.80 1.80 13.00
C ILE A 73 11.59 3.28 12.67
N GLN A 74 10.42 3.64 12.15
CA GLN A 74 10.02 5.03 11.91
C GLN A 74 8.52 5.22 12.15
N THR A 75 8.15 6.39 12.65
CA THR A 75 6.76 6.77 12.87
C THR A 75 6.48 8.15 12.31
N VAL A 76 5.30 8.33 11.72
CA VAL A 76 4.80 9.63 11.27
C VAL A 76 3.35 9.82 11.69
N THR A 77 3.04 11.02 12.18
CA THR A 77 1.67 11.44 12.49
C THR A 77 1.23 12.51 11.50
N TYR A 78 0.00 12.41 10.99
CA TYR A 78 -0.57 13.36 10.05
C TYR A 78 -2.07 13.52 10.25
N ASP A 79 -2.59 14.68 9.85
CA ASP A 79 -4.03 14.94 9.85
C ASP A 79 -4.74 14.02 8.85
N MET A 80 -5.83 13.37 9.28
CA MET A 80 -6.69 12.61 8.38
C MET A 80 -7.30 13.52 7.32
N THR A 81 -7.38 13.03 6.08
CA THR A 81 -7.90 13.80 4.95
C THR A 81 -9.33 13.42 4.57
N GLY A 82 -9.89 12.43 5.27
CA GLY A 82 -11.25 11.96 5.06
C GLY A 82 -12.33 12.85 5.71
N PRO A 83 -13.61 12.44 5.64
CA PRO A 83 -14.71 13.10 6.34
C PRO A 83 -14.60 13.02 7.87
N THR A 84 -13.84 12.06 8.42
CA THR A 84 -13.56 11.99 9.85
C THR A 84 -12.36 12.88 10.20
N GLU A 85 -12.60 13.88 11.05
CA GLU A 85 -11.55 14.76 11.57
C GLU A 85 -10.76 14.04 12.67
N GLY A 86 -9.43 14.00 12.54
CA GLY A 86 -8.55 13.32 13.49
C GLY A 86 -7.10 13.28 13.03
N GLU A 87 -6.26 12.63 13.81
CA GLU A 87 -4.85 12.37 13.51
C GLU A 87 -4.63 10.87 13.27
N MET A 88 -3.87 10.52 12.24
CA MET A 88 -3.43 9.16 11.98
C MET A 88 -1.95 9.05 12.36
N THR A 89 -1.61 8.11 13.24
CA THR A 89 -0.22 7.70 13.46
C THR A 89 0.06 6.46 12.62
N MET A 90 1.06 6.55 11.75
CA MET A 90 1.53 5.45 10.90
C MET A 90 2.95 5.08 11.33
N ALA A 91 3.17 3.81 11.61
CA ALA A 91 4.44 3.28 12.08
C ALA A 91 4.95 2.21 11.09
N LEU A 92 6.17 2.36 10.59
CA LEU A 92 6.83 1.39 9.72
C LEU A 92 7.71 0.49 10.59
N HIS A 93 7.50 -0.82 10.53
CA HIS A 93 8.18 -1.78 11.39
C HIS A 93 9.48 -2.32 10.79
N GLY A 94 9.52 -2.51 9.47
CA GLY A 94 10.70 -3.06 8.80
C GLY A 94 10.54 -3.15 7.29
N LEU A 95 11.67 -3.38 6.64
CA LEU A 95 11.80 -3.70 5.22
C LEU A 95 12.63 -4.98 5.11
N GLU A 96 11.99 -6.11 5.38
CA GLU A 96 12.65 -7.41 5.48
C GLU A 96 12.71 -8.07 4.10
N VAL A 97 13.92 -8.42 3.65
CA VAL A 97 14.10 -9.17 2.39
C VAL A 97 13.94 -10.67 2.66
N SER A 98 13.17 -11.33 1.80
CA SER A 98 12.93 -12.77 1.83
C SER A 98 12.98 -13.36 0.42
N ASP A 99 12.89 -14.69 0.31
CA ASP A 99 12.75 -15.40 -0.97
C ASP A 99 11.54 -14.97 -1.81
N GLU A 100 10.50 -14.41 -1.17
CA GLU A 100 9.26 -13.97 -1.83
C GLU A 100 9.36 -12.53 -2.34
N GLY A 101 10.26 -11.73 -1.78
CA GLY A 101 10.40 -10.30 -2.02
C GLY A 101 10.74 -9.55 -0.75
N MET A 102 10.64 -8.22 -0.80
CA MET A 102 10.81 -7.34 0.34
C MET A 102 9.45 -7.07 1.00
N LEU A 103 9.31 -7.49 2.26
CA LEU A 103 8.11 -7.33 3.07
C LEU A 103 8.10 -5.94 3.71
N VAL A 104 7.03 -5.20 3.47
CA VAL A 104 6.74 -3.91 4.11
C VAL A 104 5.64 -4.13 5.14
N THR A 105 5.93 -3.91 6.42
CA THR A 105 4.96 -4.02 7.52
C THR A 105 4.73 -2.65 8.15
N VAL A 106 3.46 -2.23 8.23
CA VAL A 106 3.05 -0.94 8.77
C VAL A 106 1.89 -1.10 9.76
N THR A 107 1.86 -0.26 10.78
CA THR A 107 0.70 -0.12 11.67
C THR A 107 0.08 1.26 11.54
N PHE A 108 -1.25 1.31 11.63
CA PHE A 108 -2.04 2.53 11.66
C PHE A 108 -2.79 2.63 12.99
N ALA A 109 -2.68 3.77 13.65
CA ALA A 109 -3.36 4.08 14.89
C ALA A 109 -4.12 5.42 14.73
N PRO A 110 -5.40 5.37 14.32
CA PRO A 110 -6.23 6.56 14.20
C PRO A 110 -6.69 7.09 15.56
N GLU A 111 -6.64 8.42 15.73
CA GLU A 111 -7.17 9.16 16.87
C GLU A 111 -8.15 10.21 16.36
N TYR A 112 -9.44 10.04 16.65
CA TYR A 112 -10.50 10.97 16.24
C TYR A 112 -11.58 11.13 17.32
N GLU A 113 -12.32 12.24 17.27
CA GLU A 113 -13.42 12.51 18.19
C GLU A 113 -14.56 11.51 17.96
N GLN A 114 -14.86 10.72 19.00
CA GLN A 114 -15.75 9.59 18.92
C GLN A 114 -17.18 9.98 19.31
N ASP A 115 -18.09 10.03 18.32
CA ASP A 115 -19.54 10.10 18.51
C ASP A 115 -20.25 9.06 17.62
N GLY A 116 -19.81 7.79 17.57
CA GLY A 116 -20.51 6.79 16.75
C GLY A 116 -19.80 5.47 16.43
N ASP A 117 -20.22 4.89 15.29
CA ASP A 117 -19.74 3.65 14.67
C ASP A 117 -18.26 3.74 14.24
N PRO A 118 -17.55 2.59 14.07
CA PRO A 118 -16.18 2.62 13.58
C PRO A 118 -16.11 3.24 12.18
N ALA A 119 -15.10 4.07 11.96
CA ALA A 119 -14.86 4.71 10.67
C ALA A 119 -14.17 3.71 9.71
N HIS A 120 -14.58 3.74 8.45
CA HIS A 120 -13.98 2.94 7.39
C HIS A 120 -12.59 3.49 7.05
N PHE A 121 -11.54 2.68 7.17
CA PHE A 121 -10.15 3.11 7.07
C PHE A 121 -9.87 3.96 5.81
N VAL A 122 -10.14 3.42 4.62
CA VAL A 122 -9.92 4.18 3.37
C VAL A 122 -10.88 5.36 3.22
N ARG A 123 -12.18 5.10 3.15
CA ARG A 123 -13.20 6.11 2.82
C ARG A 123 -13.28 7.26 3.84
N ASP A 124 -13.18 6.93 5.12
CA ASP A 124 -13.51 7.87 6.20
C ASP A 124 -12.26 8.58 6.77
N MET A 125 -11.07 7.95 6.68
CA MET A 125 -9.81 8.50 7.22
C MET A 125 -8.85 9.00 6.15
N HIS A 126 -8.94 8.47 4.93
CA HIS A 126 -8.19 8.92 3.77
C HIS A 126 -9.09 9.64 2.76
N ASP A 127 -8.47 10.32 1.79
CA ASP A 127 -9.17 11.23 0.88
C ASP A 127 -10.26 10.50 0.07
N PRO A 128 -11.55 10.89 0.21
CA PRO A 128 -12.67 10.23 -0.43
C PRO A 128 -12.70 10.45 -1.94
N GLU A 129 -11.99 11.44 -2.50
CA GLU A 129 -11.87 11.57 -3.97
C GLU A 129 -11.11 10.40 -4.59
N TYR A 130 -10.39 9.64 -3.76
CA TYR A 130 -9.83 8.37 -4.13
C TYR A 130 -10.77 7.20 -3.78
N GLU A 131 -12.05 7.26 -4.13
CA GLU A 131 -12.97 6.09 -4.11
C GLU A 131 -12.42 4.88 -4.91
N ASN A 132 -11.38 5.11 -5.72
CA ASN A 132 -10.63 4.10 -6.46
C ASN A 132 -9.40 3.55 -5.70
N ILE A 133 -9.17 3.96 -4.43
CA ILE A 133 -8.15 3.33 -3.60
C ILE A 133 -8.46 1.84 -3.57
N THR A 134 -7.40 1.13 -3.85
CA THR A 134 -7.33 -0.27 -4.12
C THR A 134 -7.78 -1.07 -2.90
N GLU A 135 -8.43 -2.21 -3.11
CA GLU A 135 -8.88 -3.12 -2.05
C GLU A 135 -7.75 -3.59 -1.10
N TYR A 136 -6.49 -3.31 -1.45
CA TYR A 136 -5.27 -3.71 -0.79
C TYR A 136 -4.32 -2.54 -0.55
N LEU A 137 -3.41 -2.70 0.41
CA LEU A 137 -2.31 -1.76 0.68
C LEU A 137 -1.28 -1.82 -0.46
N LEU A 138 -0.90 -0.69 -1.05
CA LEU A 138 -0.01 -0.65 -2.21
C LEU A 138 1.21 0.26 -2.02
N PRO A 139 2.09 0.01 -1.03
CA PRO A 139 3.24 0.85 -0.84
C PRO A 139 4.10 0.92 -2.11
N VAL A 140 4.77 2.06 -2.27
CA VAL A 140 5.78 2.28 -3.29
C VAL A 140 7.11 2.48 -2.59
N VAL A 141 8.07 1.60 -2.88
CA VAL A 141 9.44 1.71 -2.37
C VAL A 141 10.29 2.36 -3.43
N SER A 142 10.89 3.51 -3.11
CA SER A 142 11.64 4.33 -4.05
C SER A 142 13.13 4.28 -3.73
N ASP A 143 13.89 3.73 -4.67
CA ASP A 143 15.34 3.87 -4.68
C ASP A 143 15.70 5.18 -5.37
N ARG A 144 15.94 6.19 -4.53
CA ARG A 144 16.31 7.53 -4.97
C ARG A 144 17.71 7.57 -5.62
N ALA A 145 18.61 6.67 -5.25
CA ALA A 145 19.98 6.66 -5.77
C ALA A 145 20.00 6.21 -7.24
N ASN A 146 19.20 5.20 -7.59
CA ASN A 146 19.11 4.67 -8.95
C ASN A 146 17.87 5.12 -9.74
N LEU A 147 17.03 5.98 -9.13
CA LEU A 147 15.78 6.50 -9.73
C LEU A 147 14.80 5.37 -10.11
N LYS A 148 14.73 4.33 -9.29
CA LYS A 148 13.83 3.18 -9.46
C LYS A 148 12.71 3.24 -8.41
N ALA A 149 11.56 2.66 -8.77
CA ALA A 149 10.45 2.48 -7.86
C ALA A 149 9.93 1.04 -7.97
N TYR A 150 9.75 0.41 -6.83
CA TYR A 150 9.25 -0.95 -6.68
C TYR A 150 7.80 -0.88 -6.20
N HIS A 151 6.94 -1.61 -6.88
CA HIS A 151 5.49 -1.61 -6.65
C HIS A 151 5.03 -3.03 -6.30
N VAL A 152 3.98 -3.13 -5.49
CA VAL A 152 3.33 -4.42 -5.20
C VAL A 152 2.94 -5.14 -6.51
N PRO A 153 3.32 -6.43 -6.68
CA PRO A 153 2.99 -7.21 -7.87
C PRO A 153 1.49 -7.27 -8.17
N ARG A 154 1.14 -7.33 -9.46
CA ARG A 154 -0.25 -7.38 -9.95
C ARG A 154 -0.47 -8.59 -10.82
N GLU A 155 -1.63 -9.23 -10.67
CA GLU A 155 -2.02 -10.38 -11.50
C GLU A 155 -2.40 -9.95 -12.93
N GLN A 156 -2.99 -8.76 -13.09
CA GLN A 156 -3.41 -8.27 -14.40
C GLN A 156 -2.39 -7.31 -14.99
N GLN A 157 -1.55 -7.86 -15.87
CA GLN A 157 -0.49 -7.24 -16.66
C GLN A 157 -1.02 -6.30 -17.76
N MET A 158 -2.02 -5.46 -17.46
CA MET A 158 -2.39 -4.38 -18.39
C MET A 158 -1.30 -3.31 -18.31
N ASN A 159 -0.53 -3.17 -19.40
CA ASN A 159 0.69 -2.36 -19.62
C ASN A 159 0.65 -0.84 -19.31
N TYR A 160 -0.25 -0.35 -18.46
CA TYR A 160 -0.26 1.06 -18.05
C TYR A 160 0.62 1.22 -16.81
N GLY A 161 1.59 2.12 -16.92
CA GLY A 161 2.71 2.30 -15.98
C GLY A 161 2.33 2.42 -14.51
N GLY A 162 3.33 2.09 -13.67
CA GLY A 162 3.27 2.06 -12.21
C GLY A 162 2.52 3.26 -11.62
N GLY A 163 1.48 2.97 -10.86
CA GLY A 163 0.60 3.93 -10.20
C GLY A 163 -0.41 3.15 -9.37
N TRP A 164 -1.03 3.78 -8.38
CA TRP A 164 -2.01 3.23 -7.40
C TRP A 164 -3.32 2.72 -8.02
N PHE A 165 -3.25 1.81 -9.00
CA PHE A 165 -4.41 1.27 -9.70
C PHE A 165 -4.83 -0.11 -9.14
N PRO A 166 -6.14 -0.37 -9.04
CA PRO A 166 -6.70 -1.56 -8.40
C PRO A 166 -6.57 -2.79 -9.29
N SER A 167 -5.45 -3.50 -9.18
CA SER A 167 -5.34 -4.89 -9.65
C SER A 167 -4.26 -5.71 -8.94
N ALA A 168 -3.88 -5.30 -7.72
CA ALA A 168 -3.02 -6.15 -6.89
C ALA A 168 -3.77 -7.42 -6.50
N ALA A 169 -3.05 -8.53 -6.55
CA ALA A 169 -3.60 -9.82 -6.19
C ALA A 169 -3.58 -9.98 -4.66
N GLN A 170 -4.61 -10.63 -4.13
CA GLN A 170 -4.79 -10.93 -2.70
C GLN A 170 -3.56 -11.57 -2.04
N ALA A 171 -2.69 -12.22 -2.80
CA ALA A 171 -1.51 -12.90 -2.27
C ALA A 171 -0.36 -11.96 -1.85
N TRP A 172 -0.31 -10.71 -2.34
CA TRP A 172 0.87 -9.85 -2.16
C TRP A 172 0.66 -8.66 -1.22
N ALA A 173 -0.56 -8.43 -0.72
CA ALA A 173 -0.83 -7.36 0.22
C ALA A 173 -2.09 -7.59 1.06
N SER A 174 -2.10 -6.99 2.25
CA SER A 174 -3.26 -6.91 3.14
C SER A 174 -4.40 -6.12 2.52
N SER A 175 -5.63 -6.53 2.80
CA SER A 175 -6.81 -5.73 2.44
C SER A 175 -6.93 -4.48 3.32
N VAL A 176 -7.35 -3.36 2.73
CA VAL A 176 -7.62 -2.10 3.42
C VAL A 176 -9.11 -1.84 3.68
N ASN A 177 -9.97 -2.78 3.31
CA ASN A 177 -11.43 -2.69 3.49
C ASN A 177 -11.84 -3.10 4.92
N VAL A 178 -11.48 -2.26 5.88
CA VAL A 178 -11.73 -2.49 7.31
C VAL A 178 -12.32 -1.25 7.98
N ASN A 179 -13.09 -1.46 9.05
CA ASN A 179 -13.56 -0.39 9.92
C ASN A 179 -12.75 -0.45 11.22
N VAL A 180 -12.31 0.72 11.71
CA VAL A 180 -11.37 0.82 12.83
C VAL A 180 -11.84 1.89 13.81
N HIS A 181 -11.82 1.60 15.11
CA HIS A 181 -12.17 2.58 16.14
C HIS A 181 -10.99 3.51 16.45
N SER A 182 -11.31 4.68 17.00
CA SER A 182 -10.30 5.58 17.56
C SER A 182 -9.52 4.86 18.68
N GLY A 183 -8.19 4.90 18.61
CA GLY A 183 -7.27 4.22 19.52
C GLY A 183 -6.97 2.75 19.19
N ASP A 184 -7.66 2.15 18.22
CA ASP A 184 -7.33 0.80 17.74
C ASP A 184 -6.03 0.84 16.91
N THR A 185 -5.23 -0.22 16.95
CA THR A 185 -4.07 -0.39 16.07
C THR A 185 -4.37 -1.42 14.98
N LEU A 186 -4.07 -1.07 13.75
CA LEU A 186 -4.30 -1.87 12.56
C LEU A 186 -2.96 -2.18 11.88
N THR A 187 -2.57 -3.45 11.87
CA THR A 187 -1.38 -3.91 11.13
C THR A 187 -1.75 -4.27 9.69
N MET A 188 -0.94 -3.79 8.76
CA MET A 188 -1.02 -4.12 7.35
C MET A 188 0.35 -4.46 6.80
N TRP A 189 0.37 -5.29 5.78
CA TRP A 189 1.59 -5.71 5.10
C TRP A 189 1.43 -5.68 3.59
N ALA A 190 2.54 -5.57 2.88
CA ALA A 190 2.62 -5.83 1.44
C ALA A 190 4.04 -6.27 1.06
N TYR A 191 4.12 -7.17 0.09
CA TYR A 191 5.38 -7.56 -0.55
C TYR A 191 5.61 -6.71 -1.79
N VAL A 192 6.84 -6.24 -1.96
CA VAL A 192 7.34 -5.60 -3.17
C VAL A 192 8.56 -6.36 -3.70
N PRO A 193 8.92 -6.22 -4.98
CA PRO A 193 10.14 -6.84 -5.50
C PRO A 193 11.38 -6.38 -4.72
N THR A 194 12.29 -7.32 -4.45
CA THR A 194 13.60 -7.04 -3.86
C THR A 194 14.42 -6.13 -4.78
N PRO A 195 15.11 -5.11 -4.26
CA PRO A 195 16.02 -4.30 -5.06
C PRO A 195 17.13 -5.13 -5.70
N GLU A 196 17.39 -4.92 -6.99
CA GLU A 196 18.49 -5.56 -7.72
C GLU A 196 19.83 -4.83 -7.53
N ASP A 197 19.79 -3.55 -7.16
CA ASP A 197 20.98 -2.72 -6.99
C ASP A 197 21.50 -2.81 -5.56
N ASP A 198 22.81 -2.61 -5.40
CA ASP A 198 23.47 -2.53 -4.09
C ASP A 198 23.09 -1.23 -3.36
N ILE A 199 21.99 -1.28 -2.61
CA ILE A 199 21.43 -0.18 -1.83
C ILE A 199 21.11 -0.61 -0.41
N ASP A 200 21.41 0.27 0.54
CA ASP A 200 21.12 0.05 1.97
C ASP A 200 19.85 0.77 2.44
N THR A 201 19.38 1.77 1.68
CA THR A 201 18.28 2.64 2.11
C THR A 201 17.33 3.02 0.98
N VAL A 202 16.05 3.17 1.32
CA VAL A 202 14.97 3.56 0.39
C VAL A 202 13.99 4.53 1.02
N ASP A 203 13.20 5.22 0.20
CA ASP A 203 12.05 6.00 0.66
C ASP A 203 10.76 5.16 0.47
N VAL A 204 9.82 5.19 1.42
CA VAL A 204 8.59 4.37 1.40
C VAL A 204 7.35 5.25 1.46
N ALA A 205 6.54 5.23 0.41
CA ALA A 205 5.22 5.86 0.36
C ALA A 205 4.14 4.80 0.54
N VAL A 206 3.38 4.85 1.65
CA VAL A 206 2.49 3.75 2.06
C VAL A 206 1.05 3.91 1.55
N THR A 207 0.49 5.12 1.64
CA THR A 207 -0.87 5.42 1.18
C THR A 207 -0.92 6.85 0.60
N PRO A 208 -1.75 7.13 -0.41
CA PRO A 208 -1.90 8.49 -0.95
C PRO A 208 -2.30 9.49 0.13
N GLY A 209 -1.68 10.67 0.11
CA GLY A 209 -1.95 11.75 1.07
C GLY A 209 -1.19 11.63 2.39
N ALA A 210 -0.69 10.45 2.75
CA ALA A 210 0.20 10.30 3.90
C ALA A 210 1.64 10.75 3.57
N PRO A 211 2.39 11.25 4.55
CA PRO A 211 3.82 11.48 4.39
C PRO A 211 4.59 10.18 4.08
N GLU A 212 5.67 10.32 3.32
CA GLU A 212 6.62 9.22 3.05
C GLU A 212 7.60 9.03 4.21
N PHE A 213 7.99 7.79 4.48
CA PHE A 213 9.16 7.47 5.28
C PHE A 213 10.41 7.63 4.43
N ARG A 214 11.48 8.19 4.99
CA ARG A 214 12.69 8.51 4.23
C ARG A 214 13.90 7.80 4.78
N ASP A 215 14.82 7.48 3.88
CA ASP A 215 16.12 6.87 4.20
C ASP A 215 15.94 5.65 5.14
N VAL A 216 14.96 4.79 4.82
CA VAL A 216 14.63 3.57 5.58
C VAL A 216 15.65 2.50 5.26
N GLU A 217 16.29 1.92 6.29
CA GLU A 217 17.26 0.84 6.14
C GLU A 217 16.57 -0.46 5.68
N ILE A 218 17.20 -1.18 4.76
CA ILE A 218 16.75 -2.49 4.29
C ILE A 218 17.39 -3.58 5.16
N GLU A 219 16.57 -4.51 5.64
CA GLU A 219 16.99 -5.67 6.42
C GLU A 219 17.23 -6.84 5.46
N TRP A 220 18.49 -6.98 5.04
CA TRP A 220 18.90 -7.97 4.06
C TRP A 220 19.04 -9.40 4.61
N ASP A 221 19.17 -9.59 5.93
CA ASP A 221 19.43 -10.88 6.57
C ASP A 221 20.51 -11.73 5.85
N ASP A 222 20.16 -12.93 5.38
CA ASP A 222 21.03 -13.84 4.61
C ASP A 222 20.98 -13.60 3.09
N HIS A 223 20.22 -12.59 2.64
CA HIS A 223 20.11 -12.17 1.25
C HIS A 223 21.16 -11.11 0.91
N SER A 224 21.55 -11.03 -0.36
CA SER A 224 22.38 -9.94 -0.85
C SER A 224 21.87 -9.42 -2.20
N PRO A 225 22.03 -8.12 -2.49
CA PRO A 225 21.66 -7.55 -3.80
C PRO A 225 22.29 -8.32 -4.98
N ALA A 226 23.51 -8.84 -4.76
CA ALA A 226 24.29 -9.55 -5.77
C ALA A 226 23.76 -10.96 -6.10
N ASP A 227 22.92 -11.58 -5.27
CA ASP A 227 22.39 -12.93 -5.53
C ASP A 227 21.26 -12.96 -6.57
N HIS A 228 20.66 -11.80 -6.89
CA HIS A 228 19.53 -11.70 -7.82
C HIS A 228 19.88 -11.08 -9.17
N GLY A 229 21.04 -10.43 -9.28
CA GLY A 229 21.59 -9.91 -10.53
C GLY A 229 22.39 -10.98 -11.24
N GLY A 230 21.71 -11.80 -12.05
CA GLY A 230 22.26 -12.93 -12.78
C GLY A 230 23.72 -12.73 -13.16
N GLU A 231 24.58 -13.60 -12.64
CA GLU A 231 25.92 -13.75 -13.12
C GLU A 231 25.81 -13.91 -14.63
N ASP A 232 26.22 -12.87 -15.37
CA ASP A 232 26.79 -13.06 -16.68
C ASP A 232 27.94 -14.05 -16.44
N GLU A 233 27.62 -15.34 -16.49
CA GLU A 233 28.52 -16.36 -16.98
C GLU A 233 28.88 -15.89 -18.39
N ALA A 234 29.82 -14.94 -18.43
CA ALA A 234 30.71 -14.75 -19.54
C ALA A 234 31.28 -16.14 -19.76
N ALA A 235 30.63 -16.88 -20.66
CA ALA A 235 31.20 -18.04 -21.30
C ALA A 235 32.57 -17.56 -21.76
N GLU A 236 33.59 -17.91 -20.99
CA GLU A 236 34.94 -17.99 -21.49
C GLU A 236 34.83 -19.04 -22.59
N ASP A 237 34.55 -18.55 -23.81
CA ASP A 237 34.73 -19.30 -25.05
C ASP A 237 36.20 -19.72 -25.05
N ASP A 238 36.44 -20.89 -24.47
CA ASP A 238 37.69 -21.60 -24.46
C ASP A 238 38.05 -21.90 -25.93
N ASP A 239 39.12 -21.26 -26.39
CA ASP A 239 39.73 -21.45 -27.70
C ASP A 239 40.02 -22.93 -27.99
N GLU A 240 39.46 -23.49 -29.09
CA GLU A 240 40.08 -24.60 -29.86
C GLU A 240 39.95 -24.43 -31.38
#